data_AF-A0A1N7FTS6-F1
#
_entry.id   AF-A0A1N7FTS6-F1
#
_cell.length_a   1.000
_cell.length_b   1.000
_cell.length_c   1.000
_cell.angle_alpha   90.00
_cell.angle_beta   90.00
_cell.angle_gamma   90.00
#
_symmetry.space_group_name_H-M   'P 1'
#
loop_
_entity.id
_entity.type
_entity.pdbx_description
1 polymer ?
#
loop_
_entity_poly.entity_id
_entity_poly.type
_entity_poly.pdbx_seq_one_letter_code
_entity_poly.pdbx_strand_id
1 'polypeptide(L)'
;MPNSNSAQQASMTRRSLLCAASSLPVLALAQWPARALAAEFDVGAFLRLSQELTARDALSESIGADLLKAFAATDRAADLAALADGAEDDDLANAVVASWYSGISPDPEDTQVASYTEALMWDAMDFTKPQGMCGGGMGYWNDAPDA
;
A
#
# COMPACT_ATOMS: atom_id res chain seq x y z
N MET A 1 -49.49 -71.01 -28.56
CA MET A 1 -50.11 -69.86 -29.23
C MET A 1 -49.57 -68.58 -28.58
N PRO A 2 -48.88 -67.71 -29.33
CA PRO A 2 -48.36 -66.44 -28.83
C PRO A 2 -49.41 -65.33 -29.00
N ASN A 3 -49.56 -64.45 -28.01
CA ASN A 3 -50.35 -63.23 -28.16
C ASN A 3 -49.43 -62.06 -28.50
N SER A 4 -49.72 -61.44 -29.64
CA SER A 4 -48.98 -60.34 -30.24
C SER A 4 -49.06 -59.05 -29.41
N ASN A 5 -47.88 -58.46 -29.18
CA ASN A 5 -47.70 -57.10 -28.68
C ASN A 5 -48.35 -56.08 -29.63
N SER A 6 -49.33 -55.32 -29.14
CA SER A 6 -49.79 -54.11 -29.81
C SER A 6 -48.98 -52.93 -29.26
N ALA A 7 -48.08 -52.39 -30.09
CA ALA A 7 -47.34 -51.18 -29.79
C ALA A 7 -48.31 -49.99 -29.73
N GLN A 8 -48.50 -49.43 -28.53
CA GLN A 8 -49.28 -48.24 -28.33
C GLN A 8 -48.45 -47.02 -28.75
N GLN A 9 -48.81 -46.41 -29.87
CA GLN A 9 -48.25 -45.14 -30.31
C GLN A 9 -48.62 -44.05 -29.28
N ALA A 10 -47.62 -43.57 -28.54
CA ALA A 10 -47.79 -42.44 -27.63
C ALA A 10 -47.95 -41.15 -28.44
N SER A 11 -49.16 -40.57 -28.44
CA SER A 11 -49.41 -39.26 -29.03
C SER A 11 -48.79 -38.17 -28.15
N MET A 12 -47.69 -37.56 -28.59
CA MET A 12 -47.11 -36.41 -27.91
C MET A 12 -48.01 -35.18 -28.09
N THR A 13 -48.58 -34.68 -26.99
CA THR A 13 -49.36 -33.44 -27.00
C THR A 13 -48.43 -32.23 -26.90
N ARG A 14 -48.82 -31.13 -27.54
CA ARG A 14 -48.07 -29.84 -27.59
C ARG A 14 -47.70 -29.28 -26.20
N ARG A 15 -48.37 -29.76 -25.16
CA ARG A 15 -48.15 -29.40 -23.76
C ARG A 15 -46.89 -30.05 -23.15
N SER A 16 -46.47 -31.21 -23.67
CA SER A 16 -45.26 -31.93 -23.23
C SER A 16 -43.96 -31.31 -23.76
N LEU A 17 -44.04 -30.51 -24.83
CA LEU A 17 -42.89 -29.83 -25.43
C LEU A 17 -42.50 -28.54 -24.68
N LEU A 18 -43.40 -27.98 -23.87
CA LEU A 18 -43.17 -26.75 -23.10
C LEU A 18 -42.64 -26.99 -21.68
N CYS A 19 -42.59 -28.24 -21.20
CA CYS A 19 -42.15 -28.56 -19.84
C CYS A 19 -40.71 -29.06 -19.74
N ALA A 20 -39.94 -29.09 -20.84
CA ALA A 20 -38.58 -29.64 -20.88
C ALA A 20 -37.49 -28.55 -20.90
N ALA A 21 -37.64 -27.50 -20.09
CA ALA A 21 -36.65 -26.42 -20.02
C ALA A 21 -36.53 -25.83 -18.61
N SER A 22 -36.07 -26.63 -17.64
CA SER A 22 -35.68 -26.08 -16.34
C SER A 22 -34.79 -27.05 -15.57
N SER A 23 -33.46 -26.94 -15.78
CA SER A 23 -32.44 -26.91 -14.71
C SER A 23 -31.03 -26.99 -15.30
N LEU A 24 -30.46 -25.87 -15.71
CA LEU A 24 -29.00 -25.71 -15.78
C LEU A 24 -28.54 -25.25 -14.39
N PRO A 25 -27.68 -25.98 -13.66
CA PRO A 25 -27.07 -25.43 -12.46
C PRO A 25 -26.01 -24.42 -12.91
N VAL A 26 -26.34 -23.12 -12.82
CA VAL A 26 -25.35 -22.04 -12.92
C VAL A 26 -24.54 -22.03 -11.62
N LEU A 27 -23.56 -22.93 -11.52
CA LEU A 27 -22.45 -22.79 -10.58
C LEU A 27 -21.44 -21.83 -11.20
N ALA A 28 -21.74 -20.53 -11.21
CA ALA A 28 -20.84 -19.55 -11.83
C ALA A 28 -20.90 -18.15 -11.22
N LEU A 29 -21.02 -17.99 -9.89
CA LEU A 29 -20.86 -16.67 -9.24
C LEU A 29 -20.14 -16.66 -7.87
N ALA A 30 -19.44 -17.72 -7.47
CA ALA A 30 -18.56 -17.69 -6.29
C ALA A 30 -17.07 -17.70 -6.66
N GLN A 31 -16.73 -17.24 -7.87
CA GLN A 31 -15.35 -17.04 -8.30
C GLN A 31 -15.08 -15.55 -8.47
N TRP A 32 -15.50 -14.77 -7.47
CA TRP A 32 -14.74 -13.56 -7.21
C TRP A 32 -13.32 -14.02 -6.88
N PRO A 33 -12.27 -13.43 -7.47
CA PRO A 33 -10.99 -13.54 -6.82
C PRO A 33 -11.23 -12.86 -5.48
N ALA A 34 -11.28 -13.64 -4.41
CA ALA A 34 -10.77 -13.13 -3.16
C ALA A 34 -9.39 -12.59 -3.56
N ARG A 35 -9.25 -11.28 -3.64
CA ARG A 35 -7.94 -10.65 -3.51
C ARG A 35 -7.52 -10.90 -2.07
N ALA A 36 -7.27 -12.17 -1.75
CA ALA A 36 -6.39 -12.58 -0.69
C ALA A 36 -4.98 -12.39 -1.25
N LEU A 37 -4.64 -11.14 -1.50
CA LEU A 37 -3.28 -10.69 -1.44
C LEU A 37 -3.31 -9.84 -0.19
N ALA A 38 -2.94 -10.43 0.95
CA ALA A 38 -2.19 -9.63 1.91
C ALA A 38 -0.96 -9.20 1.10
N ALA A 39 -1.08 -8.07 0.41
CA ALA A 39 0.08 -7.42 -0.18
C ALA A 39 0.96 -7.17 1.03
N GLU A 40 2.05 -7.92 1.13
CA GLU A 40 3.08 -7.64 2.11
C GLU A 40 3.42 -6.16 1.95
N PHE A 41 3.35 -5.42 3.06
CA PHE A 41 3.53 -3.98 3.03
C PHE A 41 4.98 -3.69 2.65
N ASP A 42 5.20 -3.51 1.36
CA ASP A 42 6.52 -3.43 0.73
C ASP A 42 7.03 -1.99 0.67
N VAL A 43 8.27 -1.83 0.20
CA VAL A 43 8.90 -0.51 0.04
C VAL A 43 8.07 0.40 -0.86
N GLY A 44 7.44 -0.13 -1.91
CA GLY A 44 6.59 0.65 -2.81
C GLY A 44 5.31 1.14 -2.15
N ALA A 45 4.68 0.34 -1.29
CA ALA A 45 3.55 0.75 -0.47
C ALA A 45 3.95 1.81 0.55
N PHE A 46 5.08 1.62 1.24
CA PHE A 46 5.60 2.58 2.21
C PHE A 46 5.96 3.93 1.56
N LEU A 47 6.58 3.92 0.37
CA LEU A 47 6.91 5.14 -0.36
C LEU A 47 5.64 5.91 -0.76
N ARG A 48 4.59 5.24 -1.25
CA ARG A 48 3.33 5.90 -1.58
C ARG A 48 2.67 6.56 -0.38
N LEU A 49 2.61 5.85 0.75
CA LEU A 49 2.14 6.43 2.03
C LEU A 49 2.98 7.64 2.42
N SER A 50 4.31 7.50 2.36
CA SER A 50 5.24 8.56 2.73
C SER A 50 5.11 9.79 1.83
N GLN A 51 4.91 9.62 0.53
CA GLN A 51 4.71 10.71 -0.43
C GLN A 51 3.44 11.50 -0.10
N GLU A 52 2.35 10.81 0.23
CA GLU A 52 1.10 11.43 0.66
C GLU A 52 1.28 12.22 1.96
N LEU A 53 1.87 11.61 2.99
CA LEU A 53 2.07 12.23 4.30
C LEU A 53 3.04 13.42 4.26
N THR A 54 4.06 13.39 3.39
CA THR A 54 5.07 14.45 3.29
C THR A 54 4.77 15.48 2.21
N ALA A 55 3.72 15.27 1.40
CA ALA A 55 3.39 16.06 0.21
C ALA A 55 4.59 16.20 -0.76
N ARG A 56 5.33 15.10 -1.00
CA ARG A 56 6.48 15.05 -1.91
C ARG A 56 6.22 14.05 -3.03
N ASP A 57 6.50 14.44 -4.27
CA ASP A 57 6.28 13.58 -5.44
C ASP A 57 7.36 12.49 -5.62
N ALA A 58 8.55 12.72 -5.07
CA ALA A 58 9.68 11.81 -5.21
C ALA A 58 10.40 11.66 -3.87
N LEU A 59 10.56 10.40 -3.44
CA LEU A 59 11.31 10.01 -2.25
C LEU A 59 12.33 8.93 -2.65
N SER A 60 13.46 8.89 -1.96
CA SER A 60 14.53 7.92 -2.23
C SER A 60 14.09 6.50 -1.83
N GLU A 61 14.18 5.56 -2.77
CA GLU A 61 13.81 4.16 -2.53
C GLU A 61 14.72 3.50 -1.48
N SER A 62 16.02 3.80 -1.48
CA SER A 62 16.95 3.22 -0.51
C SER A 62 16.68 3.71 0.91
N ILE A 63 16.44 5.02 1.08
CA ILE A 63 16.07 5.58 2.39
C ILE A 63 14.72 5.02 2.84
N GLY A 64 13.74 4.92 1.92
CA GLY A 64 12.44 4.31 2.21
C GLY A 64 12.54 2.86 2.67
N ALA A 65 13.44 2.08 2.07
CA ALA A 65 13.70 0.70 2.48
C ALA A 65 14.30 0.61 3.90
N ASP A 66 15.25 1.48 4.22
CA ASP A 66 15.88 1.53 5.54
C ASP A 66 14.88 1.96 6.63
N LEU A 67 14.06 2.98 6.34
CA LEU A 67 13.01 3.43 7.25
C LEU A 67 11.92 2.36 7.44
N LEU A 68 11.46 1.70 6.37
CA LEU A 68 10.50 0.61 6.47
C LEU A 68 11.03 -0.52 7.35
N LYS A 69 12.29 -0.91 7.17
CA LYS A 69 12.96 -1.91 8.01
C LYS A 69 13.00 -1.48 9.48
N ALA A 70 13.28 -0.20 9.75
CA ALA A 70 13.30 0.34 11.09
C ALA A 70 11.91 0.33 11.75
N PHE A 71 10.85 0.73 11.04
CA PHE A 71 9.49 0.59 11.54
C PHE A 71 9.09 -0.87 11.78
N ALA A 72 9.50 -1.80 10.91
CA ALA A 72 9.23 -3.22 11.09
C ALA A 72 9.88 -3.78 12.37
N ALA A 73 11.00 -3.20 12.83
CA ALA A 73 11.66 -3.59 14.07
C ALA A 73 10.91 -3.14 15.34
N THR A 74 9.96 -2.22 15.22
CA THR A 74 9.14 -1.70 16.34
C THR A 74 7.80 -2.44 16.53
N ASP A 75 7.62 -3.59 15.87
CA ASP A 75 6.36 -4.35 15.84
C ASP A 75 5.15 -3.56 15.26
N ARG A 76 5.39 -2.44 14.54
CA ARG A 76 4.35 -1.58 13.94
C ARG A 76 4.04 -1.86 12.47
N ALA A 77 4.58 -2.94 11.90
CA ALA A 77 4.43 -3.24 10.46
C ALA A 77 2.96 -3.38 10.01
N ALA A 78 2.12 -4.01 10.83
CA ALA A 78 0.69 -4.15 10.52
C ALA A 78 -0.05 -2.80 10.57
N ASP A 79 0.34 -1.92 11.49
CA ASP A 79 -0.27 -0.60 11.65
C ASP A 79 0.09 0.32 10.48
N LEU A 80 1.31 0.22 9.95
CA LEU A 80 1.69 0.93 8.73
C LEU A 80 0.83 0.52 7.52
N ALA A 81 0.56 -0.78 7.38
CA ALA A 81 -0.33 -1.27 6.33
C ALA A 81 -1.76 -0.73 6.51
N ALA A 82 -2.27 -0.75 7.75
CA ALA A 82 -3.59 -0.20 8.06
C ALA A 82 -3.67 1.31 7.79
N LEU A 83 -2.63 2.07 8.15
CA LEU A 83 -2.52 3.51 7.88
C LEU A 83 -2.53 3.79 6.37
N ALA A 84 -1.81 3.00 5.58
CA ALA A 84 -1.84 3.12 4.11
C ALA A 84 -3.19 2.75 3.47
N ASP A 85 -3.99 1.91 4.14
CA ASP A 85 -5.36 1.60 3.74
C ASP A 85 -6.39 2.62 4.25
N GLY A 86 -5.95 3.69 4.92
CA GLY A 86 -6.77 4.82 5.37
C GLY A 86 -7.26 4.73 6.81
N ALA A 87 -6.68 3.86 7.64
CA ALA A 87 -6.92 3.92 9.09
C ALA A 87 -6.35 5.23 9.68
N GLU A 88 -7.01 5.75 10.71
CA GLU A 88 -6.54 6.94 11.42
C GLU A 88 -5.56 6.53 12.53
N ASP A 89 -4.30 6.95 12.41
CA ASP A 89 -3.26 6.87 13.45
C ASP A 89 -2.31 8.06 13.28
N ASP A 90 -2.69 9.20 13.85
CA ASP A 90 -1.93 10.46 13.74
C ASP A 90 -0.52 10.33 14.33
N ASP A 91 -0.35 9.54 15.39
CA ASP A 91 0.96 9.36 16.03
C ASP A 91 1.90 8.58 15.11
N LEU A 92 1.43 7.51 14.47
CA LEU A 92 2.21 6.76 13.49
C LEU A 92 2.47 7.59 12.22
N ALA A 93 1.48 8.31 11.73
CA ALA A 93 1.65 9.21 10.59
C ALA A 93 2.73 10.28 10.87
N ASN A 94 2.67 10.91 12.05
CA ASN A 94 3.68 11.86 12.50
C ASN A 94 5.05 11.20 12.66
N ALA A 95 5.12 9.96 13.15
CA ALA A 95 6.39 9.23 13.24
C ALA A 95 7.01 8.99 11.85
N VAL A 96 6.21 8.60 10.85
CA VAL A 96 6.68 8.44 9.46
C VAL A 96 7.23 9.75 8.93
N VAL A 97 6.49 10.86 9.09
CA VAL A 97 6.95 12.20 8.67
C VAL A 97 8.24 12.59 9.41
N ALA A 98 8.28 12.40 10.73
CA ALA A 98 9.45 12.74 11.55
C ALA A 98 10.69 11.95 11.11
N SER A 99 10.56 10.66 10.81
CA SER A 99 11.65 9.83 10.30
C SER A 99 12.16 10.31 8.94
N TRP A 100 11.30 10.75 8.02
CA TRP A 100 11.74 11.34 6.75
C TRP A 100 12.44 12.69 6.90
N TYR A 101 11.91 13.56 7.77
CA TYR A 101 12.45 14.91 7.96
C TYR A 101 13.75 14.91 8.76
N SER A 102 13.90 14.00 9.72
CA SER A 102 15.13 13.88 10.51
C SER A 102 16.14 12.88 9.92
N GLY A 103 15.67 11.92 9.13
CA GLY A 103 16.45 10.78 8.65
C GLY A 103 16.82 9.77 9.75
N ILE A 104 16.14 9.83 10.91
CA ILE A 104 16.39 8.98 12.08
C ILE A 104 15.35 7.86 12.17
N SER A 105 15.78 6.71 12.70
CA SER A 105 14.93 5.58 13.03
C SER A 105 13.76 5.98 13.97
N PRO A 106 12.55 5.42 13.79
CA PRO A 106 11.45 5.58 14.73
C PRO A 106 11.65 4.80 16.04
N ASP A 107 12.60 3.85 16.08
CA ASP A 107 12.96 3.10 17.28
C ASP A 107 13.92 3.94 18.16
N PRO A 108 13.54 4.32 19.39
CA PRO A 108 14.39 5.11 20.27
C PRO A 108 15.66 4.37 20.73
N GLU A 109 15.69 3.05 20.66
CA GLU A 109 16.86 2.24 20.99
C GLU A 109 17.79 2.00 19.78
N ASP A 110 17.34 2.37 18.59
CA ASP A 110 18.13 2.25 17.37
C ASP A 110 19.05 3.46 17.19
N THR A 111 20.33 3.17 17.00
CA THR A 111 21.36 4.20 16.76
C THR A 111 21.61 4.45 15.28
N GLN A 112 20.86 3.81 14.38
CA GLN A 112 21.03 3.98 12.94
C GLN A 112 20.40 5.28 12.44
N VAL A 113 21.10 5.89 11.48
CA VAL A 113 20.64 7.06 10.73
C VAL A 113 20.42 6.59 9.30
N ALA A 114 19.17 6.62 8.82
CA ALA A 114 18.83 6.20 7.46
C ALA A 114 19.42 7.17 6.42
N SER A 115 19.37 8.47 6.70
CA SER A 115 20.15 9.48 5.97
C SER A 115 20.36 10.72 6.82
N TYR A 116 21.50 11.39 6.63
CA TYR A 116 21.75 12.67 7.29
C TYR A 116 21.64 13.83 6.32
N THR A 117 22.34 13.77 5.20
CA THR A 117 22.38 14.88 4.22
C THR A 117 21.14 14.95 3.33
N GLU A 118 20.38 13.87 3.19
CA GLU A 118 19.16 13.82 2.37
C GLU A 118 17.88 13.84 3.22
N ALA A 119 17.99 14.12 4.52
CA ALA A 119 16.82 14.31 5.37
C ALA A 119 15.98 15.50 4.88
N LEU A 120 14.66 15.34 4.80
CA LEU A 120 13.78 16.32 4.16
C LEU A 120 13.77 17.69 4.85
N MET A 121 14.21 17.78 6.11
CA MET A 121 14.35 19.07 6.79
C MET A 121 15.32 20.01 6.05
N TRP A 122 16.35 19.48 5.39
CA TRP A 122 17.32 20.31 4.68
C TRP A 122 16.73 20.96 3.44
N ASP A 123 15.80 20.28 2.75
CA ASP A 123 15.06 20.86 1.64
C ASP A 123 14.08 21.95 2.09
N ALA A 124 13.60 21.85 3.34
CA ALA A 124 12.66 22.81 3.91
C ALA A 124 13.34 24.09 4.44
N MET A 125 14.68 24.10 4.50
CA MET A 125 15.46 25.22 5.04
C MET A 125 16.32 25.84 3.93
N ASP A 126 15.95 27.02 3.47
CA ASP A 126 16.69 27.77 2.44
C ASP A 126 17.89 28.56 2.99
N PHE A 127 17.92 28.81 4.30
CA PHE A 127 18.92 29.65 4.96
C PHE A 127 20.10 28.88 5.55
N THR A 128 20.05 27.55 5.56
CA THR A 128 21.10 26.72 6.16
C THR A 128 21.25 25.38 5.46
N LYS A 129 22.09 24.53 6.01
CA LYS A 129 22.55 23.29 5.41
C LYS A 129 22.99 22.28 6.47
N PRO A 130 23.13 20.98 6.12
CA PRO A 130 23.64 19.95 7.04
C PRO A 130 24.99 20.31 7.65
N GLN A 131 25.18 20.09 8.94
CA GLN A 131 26.50 20.32 9.57
C GLN A 131 27.58 19.48 8.86
N GLY A 132 28.79 20.04 8.74
CA GLY A 132 29.88 19.40 7.97
C GLY A 132 29.87 19.65 6.45
N MET A 133 28.78 20.16 5.86
CA MET A 133 28.76 20.56 4.43
C MET A 133 29.15 22.03 4.22
N CYS A 134 29.73 22.41 3.09
CA CYS A 134 29.93 23.83 2.76
C CYS A 134 28.63 24.40 2.16
N GLY A 135 28.07 25.47 2.76
CA GLY A 135 26.79 26.05 2.35
C GLY A 135 26.84 27.05 1.21
N GLY A 136 28.00 27.23 0.57
CA GLY A 136 28.24 28.25 -0.45
C GLY A 136 29.47 29.09 -0.11
N GLY A 137 29.43 30.36 -0.53
CA GLY A 137 30.49 31.32 -0.22
C GLY A 137 30.65 31.56 1.28
N MET A 138 31.88 31.85 1.71
CA MET A 138 32.14 32.27 3.08
C MET A 138 31.28 33.50 3.41
N GLY A 139 30.54 33.46 4.52
CA GLY A 139 29.67 34.55 4.95
C GLY A 139 28.23 34.51 4.43
N TYR A 140 27.79 33.45 3.73
CA TYR A 140 26.40 33.33 3.24
C TYR A 140 25.34 33.50 4.35
N TRP A 141 25.68 33.11 5.58
CA TRP A 141 24.82 33.23 6.76
C TRP A 141 24.61 34.66 7.27
N ASN A 142 25.29 35.65 6.69
CA ASN A 142 25.17 37.05 7.11
C ASN A 142 24.00 37.76 6.42
N ASP A 143 23.54 37.23 5.29
CA ASP A 143 22.39 37.78 4.58
C ASP A 143 21.09 37.26 5.21
N ALA A 144 20.04 38.06 5.15
CA ALA A 144 18.72 37.61 5.61
C ALA A 144 18.19 36.51 4.67
N PRO A 145 17.46 35.50 5.20
CA PRO A 145 16.78 34.53 4.35
C PRO A 145 15.81 35.22 3.38
N ASP A 146 15.68 34.64 2.20
CA ASP A 146 14.63 35.04 1.25
C ASP A 146 13.25 34.64 1.83
N ALA A 147 12.19 35.29 1.34
CA ALA A 147 10.81 35.09 1.82
C ALA A 147 9.97 34.24 0.85
#